data_AF-T2ICF9-F1
#
_entry.id   AF-T2ICF9-F1
#
_cell.length_a   1.000
_cell.length_b   1.000
_cell.length_c   1.000
_cell.angle_alpha   90.00
_cell.angle_beta   90.00
_cell.angle_gamma   90.00
#
_symmetry.space_group_name_H-M   'P 1'
#
loop_
_entity.id
_entity.type
_entity.pdbx_description
1 polymer ?
#
loop_
_entity_poly.entity_id
_entity_poly.type
_entity_poly.pdbx_seq_one_letter_code
_entity_poly.pdbx_strand_id
1 'polypeptide(L)'
;MGLYSAGEIELNDPPVFEMEQKVRLRKMIRNDGTFPGKEIGETLAKKGDVGYVVGIGTYLQSYYIYAVHFLENGYVVGCRRKELVPADEPFIDDTDDEEIVETVEPSLQESQV
;
A
#
# COMPACT_ATOMS: atom_id res chain seq x y z
N MET A 1 -26.86 17.05 9.50
CA MET A 1 -26.01 15.87 9.27
C MET A 1 -25.28 16.14 7.97
N GLY A 2 -24.08 16.71 8.05
CA GLY A 2 -23.36 17.25 6.88
C GLY A 2 -22.83 16.11 6.03
N LEU A 3 -23.23 16.09 4.76
CA LEU A 3 -22.67 15.21 3.74
C LEU A 3 -21.27 15.73 3.40
N TYR A 4 -20.23 15.02 3.84
CA TYR A 4 -18.85 15.41 3.59
C TYR A 4 -18.46 15.07 2.14
N SER A 5 -18.55 16.07 1.26
CA SER A 5 -17.88 16.08 -0.05
C SER A 5 -16.89 17.24 -0.07
N ALA A 6 -15.66 17.01 0.39
CA ALA A 6 -14.51 17.90 0.16
C ALA A 6 -13.19 17.17 0.53
N GLY A 7 -12.78 16.21 -0.30
CA GLY A 7 -11.53 15.45 -0.13
C GLY A 7 -11.63 14.41 0.99
N GLU A 8 -11.36 13.16 0.68
CA GLU A 8 -11.45 12.05 1.64
C GLU A 8 -10.48 12.30 2.82
N ILE A 9 -11.00 12.79 3.95
CA ILE A 9 -10.25 12.92 5.20
C ILE A 9 -10.09 11.51 5.77
N GLU A 10 -8.90 10.93 5.61
CA GLU A 10 -8.59 9.56 6.05
C GLU A 10 -8.59 9.43 7.58
N LEU A 11 -8.35 10.54 8.32
CA LEU A 11 -8.23 10.53 9.77
C LEU A 11 -9.56 10.37 10.53
N ASN A 12 -10.70 10.32 9.84
CA ASN A 12 -11.99 10.05 10.49
C ASN A 12 -12.15 8.57 10.85
N ASP A 13 -11.40 7.70 10.18
CA ASP A 13 -11.38 6.26 10.40
C ASP A 13 -10.06 5.86 11.09
N PRO A 14 -10.00 4.71 11.78
CA PRO A 14 -8.73 4.20 12.30
C PRO A 14 -7.72 3.95 11.17
N PRO A 15 -6.40 3.99 11.47
CA PRO A 15 -5.38 3.67 10.48
C PRO A 15 -5.58 2.24 9.96
N VAL A 16 -5.40 2.06 8.65
CA VAL A 16 -5.61 0.78 7.96
C VAL A 16 -4.48 -0.20 8.25
N PHE A 17 -3.27 0.31 8.45
CA PHE A 17 -2.11 -0.51 8.78
C PHE A 17 -1.69 -0.31 10.23
N GLU A 18 -1.16 -1.37 10.83
CA GLU A 18 -0.67 -1.40 12.20
C GLU A 18 0.86 -1.31 12.26
N MET A 19 1.39 -1.01 13.45
CA MET A 19 2.82 -1.08 13.72
C MET A 19 3.33 -2.50 13.46
N GLU A 20 4.55 -2.61 12.97
CA GLU A 20 5.24 -3.88 12.66
C GLU A 20 4.57 -4.70 11.55
N GLN A 21 3.49 -4.20 10.94
CA GLN A 21 2.82 -4.87 9.84
C GLN A 21 3.71 -4.88 8.59
N LYS A 22 3.73 -6.03 7.92
CA LYS A 22 4.42 -6.22 6.65
C LYS A 22 3.57 -5.66 5.50
N VAL A 23 4.14 -4.71 4.77
CA VAL A 23 3.45 -4.02 3.67
C VAL A 23 4.31 -4.08 2.41
N ARG A 24 3.64 -3.93 1.26
CA ARG A 24 4.26 -3.88 -0.06
C ARG A 24 3.86 -2.59 -0.76
N LEU A 25 4.78 -2.02 -1.53
CA LEU A 25 4.50 -0.86 -2.36
C LEU A 25 3.72 -1.24 -3.62
N ARG A 26 2.60 -0.56 -3.83
CA ARG A 26 1.83 -0.64 -5.08
C ARG A 26 2.34 0.32 -6.15
N LYS A 27 3.02 1.39 -5.73
CA LYS A 27 3.56 2.42 -6.62
C LYS A 27 5.01 2.73 -6.26
N MET A 28 5.78 3.13 -7.26
CA MET A 28 7.15 3.60 -7.04
C MET A 28 7.15 4.92 -6.27
N ILE A 29 8.04 5.05 -5.29
CA ILE A 29 8.18 6.24 -4.46
C ILE A 29 9.43 7.02 -4.86
N ARG A 30 9.24 8.30 -5.15
CA ARG A 30 10.31 9.27 -5.42
C ARG A 30 10.42 10.26 -4.28
N ASN A 31 11.64 10.74 -4.03
CA ASN A 31 11.87 11.78 -3.04
C ASN A 31 11.26 13.11 -3.51
N ASP A 32 10.29 13.63 -2.77
CA ASP A 32 9.68 14.94 -3.04
C ASP A 32 10.41 16.09 -2.31
N GLY A 33 11.57 15.80 -1.71
CA GLY A 33 12.38 16.74 -0.92
C GLY A 33 12.22 16.57 0.59
N THR A 34 11.45 15.59 1.04
CA THR A 34 11.25 15.27 2.46
C THR A 34 12.26 14.25 2.99
N PHE A 35 12.91 13.48 2.11
CA PHE A 35 13.91 12.50 2.51
C PHE A 35 15.32 13.11 2.52
N PRO A 36 16.05 13.06 3.65
CA PRO A 36 17.35 13.70 3.77
C PRO A 36 18.44 12.97 2.97
N GLY A 37 19.37 13.73 2.40
CA GLY A 37 20.57 13.18 1.75
C GLY A 37 20.37 12.59 0.36
N LYS A 38 19.17 12.69 -0.21
CA LYS A 38 18.86 12.28 -1.60
C LYS A 38 18.35 13.46 -2.40
N GLU A 39 18.59 13.47 -3.71
CA GLU A 39 18.09 14.51 -4.60
C GLU A 39 16.57 14.39 -4.78
N ILE A 40 15.92 15.52 -5.13
CA ILE A 40 14.50 15.53 -5.47
C ILE A 40 14.30 14.72 -6.76
N GLY A 41 13.30 13.84 -6.77
CA GLY A 41 13.00 12.94 -7.87
C GLY A 41 13.76 11.60 -7.84
N GLU A 42 14.74 11.44 -6.94
CA GLU A 42 15.46 10.17 -6.80
C GLU A 42 14.51 9.07 -6.31
N THR A 43 14.69 7.84 -6.81
CA THR A 43 13.85 6.70 -6.44
C THR A 43 14.29 6.16 -5.08
N LEU A 44 13.40 6.23 -4.09
CA LEU A 44 13.67 5.73 -2.74
C LEU A 44 13.30 4.26 -2.60
N ALA A 45 12.17 3.86 -3.20
CA ALA A 45 11.65 2.50 -3.19
C ALA A 45 10.85 2.22 -4.47
N LYS A 46 10.91 0.98 -4.95
CA LYS A 46 10.29 0.54 -6.21
C LYS A 46 8.92 -0.11 -5.95
N LYS A 47 8.12 -0.22 -7.01
CA LYS A 47 6.87 -0.98 -6.98
C LYS A 47 7.22 -2.45 -6.68
N GLY A 48 6.49 -3.05 -5.75
CA GLY A 48 6.72 -4.43 -5.31
C GLY A 48 7.67 -4.55 -4.11
N ASP A 49 8.40 -3.51 -3.74
CA ASP A 49 9.29 -3.57 -2.57
C ASP A 49 8.48 -3.82 -1.30
N VAL A 50 9.03 -4.67 -0.44
CA VAL A 50 8.41 -5.07 0.82
C VAL A 50 9.13 -4.41 1.99
N GLY A 51 8.36 -3.89 2.94
CA GLY A 51 8.88 -3.29 4.15
C GLY A 51 7.96 -3.51 5.35
N TYR A 52 8.36 -2.95 6.49
CA TYR A 52 7.61 -3.04 7.74
C TYR A 52 7.24 -1.65 8.23
N VAL A 53 6.00 -1.48 8.69
CA VAL A 53 5.56 -0.21 9.29
C VAL A 53 6.28 -0.02 10.63
N VAL A 54 7.06 1.05 10.74
CA VAL A 54 7.80 1.42 11.97
C VAL A 54 7.25 2.67 12.64
N GLY A 55 6.28 3.34 12.00
CA GLY A 55 5.63 4.53 12.54
C GLY A 55 4.36 4.88 11.79
N ILE A 56 3.41 5.47 12.51
CA ILE A 56 2.16 6.00 11.94
C ILE A 56 2.07 7.47 12.35
N GLY A 57 2.10 8.35 11.37
CA GLY A 57 1.95 9.79 11.53
C GLY A 57 0.78 10.32 10.73
N THR A 58 0.61 11.64 10.78
CA THR A 58 -0.46 12.34 10.05
C THR A 58 0.10 13.52 9.28
N TYR A 59 -0.43 13.79 8.10
CA TYR A 59 -0.08 14.97 7.29
C TYR A 59 -1.31 15.85 7.05
N LEU A 60 -1.14 17.17 7.21
CA LEU A 60 -2.19 18.19 7.06
C LEU A 60 -3.51 17.88 7.78
N GLN A 61 -3.45 17.09 8.88
CA GLN A 61 -4.62 16.61 9.62
C GLN A 61 -5.69 15.94 8.73
N SER A 62 -5.30 15.43 7.57
CA SER A 62 -6.22 14.83 6.60
C SER A 62 -5.78 13.46 6.13
N TYR A 63 -4.48 13.15 6.20
CA TYR A 63 -3.91 11.91 5.66
C TYR A 63 -3.10 11.16 6.70
N TYR A 64 -3.18 9.83 6.67
CA TYR A 64 -2.22 8.99 7.38
C TYR A 64 -0.92 8.87 6.56
N ILE A 65 0.20 8.98 7.25
CA ILE A 65 1.53 8.73 6.70
C ILE A 65 2.14 7.56 7.48
N TYR A 66 2.40 6.47 6.78
CA TYR A 66 3.04 5.27 7.32
C TYR A 66 4.53 5.35 7.05
N ALA A 67 5.34 5.39 8.10
CA ALA A 67 6.78 5.25 7.98
C ALA A 67 7.11 3.77 7.79
N VAL A 68 7.59 3.41 6.60
CA VAL A 68 7.90 2.02 6.23
C VAL A 68 9.41 1.85 6.10
N HIS A 69 9.95 0.89 6.85
CA HIS A 69 11.36 0.51 6.76
C HIS A 69 11.53 -0.59 5.71
N PHE A 70 12.25 -0.26 4.63
CA PHE A 70 12.64 -1.19 3.57
C PHE A 70 14.00 -1.78 3.89
N LEU A 71 14.03 -3.07 4.22
CA LEU A 71 15.25 -3.76 4.66
C LEU A 71 16.29 -3.92 3.54
N GLU A 72 15.88 -3.98 2.27
CA GLU A 72 16.81 -4.09 1.14
C GLU A 72 17.72 -2.86 1.01
N ASN A 73 17.16 -1.66 1.20
CA ASN A 73 17.90 -0.41 1.00
C ASN A 73 18.28 0.27 2.32
N GLY A 74 17.71 -0.20 3.46
CA GLY A 74 17.91 0.40 4.78
C GLY A 74 17.24 1.76 4.95
N TYR A 75 16.24 2.08 4.12
CA TYR A 75 15.56 3.38 4.14
C TYR A 75 14.22 3.32 4.85
N VAL A 76 13.91 4.37 5.60
CA VAL A 76 12.59 4.59 6.19
C VAL A 76 11.88 5.69 5.41
N VAL A 77 10.82 5.32 4.69
CA VAL A 77 10.11 6.23 3.79
C VAL A 77 8.67 6.41 4.26
N GLY A 78 8.18 7.66 4.24
CA GLY A 78 6.78 7.96 4.52
C GLY A 78 5.92 7.66 3.30
N CYS A 79 4.93 6.78 3.47
CA CYS A 79 4.01 6.36 2.41
C CYS A 79 2.56 6.67 2.83
N ARG A 80 1.72 7.08 1.89
CA ARG A 80 0.28 7.22 2.11
C ARG A 80 -0.41 5.86 2.04
N ARG A 81 -1.62 5.78 2.61
CA ARG A 81 -2.47 4.57 2.53
C ARG A 81 -2.58 4.03 1.10
N LYS A 82 -2.88 4.88 0.12
CA LYS A 82 -3.11 4.51 -1.30
C LYS A 82 -1.85 3.97 -2.02
N GLU A 83 -0.68 4.07 -1.40
CA GLU A 83 0.60 3.63 -1.96
C GLU A 83 1.02 2.24 -1.44
N LEU A 84 0.34 1.74 -0.40
CA LEU A 84 0.65 0.51 0.31
C LEU A 84 -0.46 -0.54 0.16
N VAL A 85 -0.07 -1.81 0.22
CA VAL A 85 -0.95 -2.97 0.35
C VAL A 85 -0.36 -3.93 1.39
N PRO A 86 -1.19 -4.71 2.11
CA PRO A 86 -0.67 -5.75 3.00
C PRO A 86 0.13 -6.78 2.20
N ALA A 87 1.30 -7.17 2.71
CA ALA A 87 2.20 -8.06 1.97
C ALA A 87 1.72 -9.53 1.94
N ASP A 88 0.79 -9.89 2.83
CA ASP A 88 0.16 -11.21 2.94
C ASP A 88 -0.96 -11.43 1.91
N GLU A 89 -1.46 -10.37 1.27
CA GLU A 89 -2.45 -10.49 0.20
C GLU A 89 -1.78 -10.76 -1.17
N PRO A 90 -2.46 -11.48 -2.07
CA PRO A 90 -1.97 -11.68 -3.43
C PRO A 90 -1.81 -10.32 -4.10
N PHE A 91 -0.60 -10.05 -4.60
CA PHE A 91 -0.32 -8.83 -5.34
C PHE A 91 -0.88 -8.95 -6.74
N ILE A 92 -2.08 -8.41 -6.91
CA ILE A 92 -2.71 -8.25 -8.22
C ILE A 92 -2.13 -6.98 -8.81
N ASP A 93 -1.33 -7.13 -9.86
CA ASP A 93 -0.80 -5.99 -10.59
C ASP A 93 -1.92 -5.44 -11.50
N ASP A 94 -2.70 -4.47 -11.03
CA ASP A 94 -3.78 -3.83 -11.84
C ASP A 94 -3.25 -3.01 -13.05
N THR A 95 -2.02 -3.26 -13.51
CA THR A 95 -1.46 -2.61 -14.71
C THR A 95 -1.57 -3.48 -15.97
N ASP A 96 -2.05 -4.72 -15.84
CA ASP A 96 -2.47 -5.52 -17.00
C ASP A 96 -3.96 -5.24 -17.29
N ASP A 97 -4.16 -4.40 -18.30
CA ASP A 97 -5.39 -4.23 -19.07
C ASP A 97 -5.93 -5.63 -19.45
N GLU A 98 -7.17 -5.95 -19.05
CA GLU A 98 -7.99 -7.12 -19.41
C GLU A 98 -7.26 -8.48 -19.65
N GLU A 99 -7.26 -9.37 -18.66
CA GLU A 99 -7.71 -10.76 -18.91
C GLU A 99 -8.40 -11.33 -17.65
N ILE A 100 -9.71 -11.52 -17.80
CA ILE A 100 -10.55 -12.35 -16.96
C ILE A 100 -9.97 -13.77 -16.83
N VAL A 101 -9.67 -14.22 -15.61
CA VAL A 101 -9.59 -15.64 -15.31
C VAL A 101 -10.81 -16.05 -14.50
N GLU A 102 -11.84 -16.49 -15.23
CA GLU A 102 -12.91 -17.34 -14.69
C GLU A 102 -12.27 -18.50 -13.93
N THR A 103 -12.43 -18.52 -12.61
CA THR A 103 -12.19 -19.76 -11.86
C THR A 103 -13.45 -20.60 -11.98
N VAL A 104 -13.47 -21.47 -12.97
CA VAL A 104 -14.38 -22.60 -13.12
C VAL A 104 -14.41 -23.42 -11.83
N GLU A 105 -15.60 -23.53 -11.21
CA GLU A 105 -15.85 -24.50 -10.15
C GLU A 105 -15.70 -25.93 -10.71
N PRO A 106 -14.87 -26.80 -10.10
CA PRO A 106 -14.81 -28.19 -10.54
C PRO A 106 -16.09 -28.92 -10.12
N SER A 107 -16.86 -29.34 -11.11
CA SER A 107 -17.98 -30.27 -10.96
C SER A 107 -17.52 -31.57 -10.30
N LEU A 108 -17.93 -31.80 -9.04
CA LEU A 108 -17.91 -33.15 -8.49
C LEU A 108 -19.09 -33.93 -9.08
N GLN A 109 -18.74 -34.83 -10.00
CA GLN A 109 -19.61 -35.94 -10.39
C GLN A 109 -19.60 -36.95 -9.25
N GLU A 110 -20.67 -37.00 -8.46
CA GLU A 110 -20.96 -38.19 -7.66
C GLU A 110 -21.56 -39.25 -8.60
N SER A 111 -20.73 -40.25 -8.88
CA SER A 111 -21.14 -41.50 -9.49
C SER A 111 -21.89 -42.35 -8.46
N GLN A 112 -23.15 -42.63 -8.78
CA GLN A 112 -23.85 -43.91 -8.62
C GLN A 112 -23.47 -44.85 -7.45
N VAL A 113 -24.44 -45.07 -6.55
CA VAL A 113 -24.96 -46.40 -6.20
C VAL A 113 -26.48 -46.34 -5.98
#